data_AF-A0A1A7WNX2-F1
#
_entry.id   AF-A0A1A7WNX2-F1
#
_cell.length_a   1.000
_cell.length_b   1.000
_cell.length_c   1.000
_cell.angle_alpha   90.00
_cell.angle_beta   90.00
_cell.angle_gamma   90.00
#
_symmetry.space_group_name_H-M   'P 1'
#
loop_
_entity.id
_entity.type
_entity.pdbx_description
1 polymer ?
#
loop_
_entity_poly.entity_id
_entity_poly.type
_entity_poly.pdbx_seq_one_letter_code
_entity_poly.pdbx_strand_id
1 'polypeptide(L)'
;VYEGSRILLSCEVDRGSHLYFTWFFNRKEIISDLNVSGNKLVMERVTLGNAGNYYCIAWSAVQDIRRFSTSTEVKVSVKVYISKPKISFSLLKDGDGYRGNVTCWSSRGSPPVNFSLLLDDKELGSVTATGSLSACFDVAMVIGLDMGDARCRVKTEAQDFTSEPVTLEVVPVGGVVKLEVDYLYTAGADLAAARMSCHISRGTFPLFSWLFNNSVLPSEDHHVEFVLSQPGFSDPSQTLILTKFSQKDSGYYQCRARDSYDPSGSWVQSAAMLVHITDQILYLKPQGAPPTETPE
;
A
#
# COMPACT_ATOMS: atom_id res chain seq x y z
N VAL A 1 11.30 23.79 -5.39
CA VAL A 1 11.82 23.05 -6.58
C VAL A 1 11.50 21.56 -6.44
N TYR A 2 11.70 20.75 -7.48
CA TYR A 2 11.49 19.30 -7.40
C TYR A 2 12.80 18.53 -7.14
N GLU A 3 12.71 17.37 -6.50
CA GLU A 3 13.82 16.42 -6.34
C GLU A 3 14.49 16.14 -7.70
N GLY A 4 15.83 16.07 -7.70
CA GLY A 4 16.65 15.91 -8.89
C GLY A 4 16.90 17.19 -9.69
N SER A 5 16.21 18.29 -9.37
CA SER A 5 16.44 19.59 -10.03
C SER A 5 17.78 20.20 -9.64
N ARG A 6 18.27 21.10 -10.50
CA ARG A 6 19.43 21.95 -10.21
C ARG A 6 19.00 23.23 -9.50
N ILE A 7 19.67 23.59 -8.40
CA ILE A 7 19.55 24.91 -7.77
C ILE A 7 20.91 25.61 -7.85
N LEU A 8 20.88 26.91 -8.20
CA LEU A 8 22.00 27.83 -8.06
C LEU A 8 21.58 28.94 -7.09
N LEU A 9 22.28 29.06 -5.96
CA LEU A 9 22.16 30.22 -5.07
C LEU A 9 23.35 31.14 -5.32
N SER A 10 23.09 32.45 -5.48
CA SER A 10 24.11 33.48 -5.59
C SER A 10 24.11 34.37 -4.35
N CYS A 11 25.31 34.69 -3.87
CA CYS A 11 25.56 35.69 -2.85
C CYS A 11 26.09 36.94 -3.56
N GLU A 12 25.34 38.03 -3.48
CA GLU A 12 25.66 39.28 -4.15
C GLU A 12 25.90 40.38 -3.12
N VAL A 13 26.89 41.22 -3.38
CA VAL A 13 27.34 42.26 -2.46
C VAL A 13 27.40 43.58 -3.21
N ASP A 14 26.67 44.58 -2.72
CA ASP A 14 26.55 45.89 -3.38
C ASP A 14 27.88 46.65 -3.44
N ARG A 15 28.74 46.51 -2.41
CA ARG A 15 30.02 47.21 -2.28
C ARG A 15 31.08 46.34 -1.61
N GLY A 16 32.26 46.25 -2.22
CA GLY A 16 33.42 45.56 -1.67
C GLY A 16 34.37 45.06 -2.75
N SER A 17 35.62 44.80 -2.38
CA SER A 17 36.66 44.24 -3.24
C SER A 17 37.40 43.12 -2.50
N HIS A 18 37.94 42.13 -3.23
CA HIS A 18 38.65 40.98 -2.64
C HIS A 18 37.80 40.24 -1.58
N LEU A 19 36.56 39.92 -1.95
CA LEU A 19 35.59 39.27 -1.07
C LEU A 19 35.78 37.75 -1.05
N TYR A 20 35.66 37.21 0.14
CA TYR A 20 35.52 35.78 0.42
C TYR A 20 34.08 35.51 0.86
N PHE A 21 33.62 34.28 0.63
CA PHE A 21 32.24 33.89 0.87
C PHE A 21 32.21 32.59 1.65
N THR A 22 31.40 32.57 2.70
CA THR A 22 31.12 31.39 3.51
C THR A 22 29.62 31.10 3.45
N TRP A 23 29.24 29.87 3.13
CA TRP A 23 27.86 29.45 3.04
C TRP A 23 27.41 28.67 4.26
N PHE A 24 26.16 28.86 4.64
CA PHE A 24 25.54 28.21 5.79
C PHE A 24 24.24 27.53 5.38
N PHE A 25 24.02 26.33 5.90
CA PHE A 25 22.79 25.56 5.81
C PHE A 25 22.31 25.24 7.22
N ASN A 26 21.08 25.65 7.56
CA ASN A 26 20.50 25.46 8.90
C ASN A 26 21.45 25.87 10.03
N ARG A 27 22.09 27.04 9.89
CA ARG A 27 23.08 27.62 10.82
C ARG A 27 24.41 26.87 10.95
N LYS A 28 24.64 25.84 10.13
CA LYS A 28 25.93 25.13 10.05
C LYS A 28 26.68 25.53 8.79
N GLU A 29 27.97 25.80 8.92
CA GLU A 29 28.83 26.09 7.78
C GLU A 29 28.92 24.88 6.83
N ILE A 30 28.85 25.13 5.52
CA ILE A 30 28.94 24.12 4.48
C ILE A 30 30.41 23.97 4.10
N ILE A 31 31.07 22.91 4.59
CA ILE A 31 32.52 22.75 4.47
C ILE A 31 32.91 21.82 3.29
N SER A 32 32.05 20.90 2.83
CA SER A 32 32.51 19.87 1.88
C SER A 32 31.48 19.13 1.00
N ASP A 33 30.17 19.34 1.14
CA ASP A 33 29.18 18.45 0.48
C ASP A 33 28.54 19.05 -0.78
N LEU A 34 28.79 20.33 -1.07
CA LEU A 34 28.19 21.07 -2.18
C LEU A 34 29.26 21.80 -2.98
N ASN A 35 29.05 21.96 -4.28
CA ASN A 35 29.96 22.72 -5.15
C ASN A 35 29.85 24.22 -4.84
N VAL A 36 30.58 24.66 -3.83
CA VAL A 36 30.78 26.06 -3.47
C VAL A 36 31.86 26.63 -4.38
N SER A 37 31.50 27.60 -5.22
CA SER A 37 32.43 28.37 -6.05
C SER A 37 32.35 29.83 -5.66
N GLY A 38 33.03 30.18 -4.57
CA GLY A 38 33.03 31.52 -4.00
C GLY A 38 31.62 32.01 -3.69
N ASN A 39 31.15 32.99 -4.47
CA ASN A 39 29.85 33.62 -4.27
C ASN A 39 28.66 32.79 -4.80
N LYS A 40 28.88 31.57 -5.30
CA LYS A 40 27.84 30.68 -5.81
C LYS A 40 27.84 29.35 -5.07
N LEU A 41 26.65 28.88 -4.73
CA LEU A 41 26.41 27.55 -4.19
C LEU A 41 25.55 26.77 -5.18
N VAL A 42 26.10 25.69 -5.74
CA VAL A 42 25.43 24.88 -6.77
C VAL A 42 25.07 23.50 -6.21
N MET A 43 23.80 23.16 -6.34
CA MET A 43 23.27 21.81 -6.11
C MET A 43 22.80 21.25 -7.45
N GLU A 44 23.54 20.30 -8.02
CA GLU A 44 23.23 19.74 -9.35
C GLU A 44 21.98 18.85 -9.36
N ARG A 45 21.79 18.07 -8.29
CA ARG A 45 20.61 17.22 -8.08
C ARG A 45 20.17 17.33 -6.62
N VAL A 46 19.14 18.14 -6.38
CA VAL A 46 18.63 18.31 -5.01
C VAL A 46 17.88 17.07 -4.53
N THR A 47 18.01 16.79 -3.25
CA THR A 47 17.28 15.75 -2.52
C THR A 47 16.45 16.40 -1.41
N LEU A 48 15.58 15.64 -0.75
CA LEU A 48 14.83 16.13 0.42
C LEU A 48 15.75 16.66 1.54
N GLY A 49 16.97 16.12 1.68
CA GLY A 49 17.95 16.59 2.66
C GLY A 49 18.49 18.00 2.38
N ASN A 50 18.31 18.52 1.17
CA ASN A 50 18.68 19.90 0.82
C ASN A 50 17.56 20.91 1.12
N ALA A 51 16.44 20.49 1.72
CA ALA A 51 15.41 21.42 2.17
C ALA A 51 15.84 22.10 3.50
N GLY A 52 15.73 23.43 3.55
CA GLY A 52 16.10 24.19 4.74
C GLY A 52 16.45 25.64 4.44
N ASN A 53 17.08 26.30 5.40
CA ASN A 53 17.44 27.71 5.30
C ASN A 53 18.91 27.86 4.91
N TYR A 54 19.15 28.65 3.88
CA TYR A 54 20.48 28.96 3.36
C TYR A 54 20.76 30.44 3.53
N TYR A 55 21.99 30.79 3.92
CA TYR A 55 22.48 32.16 3.89
C TYR A 55 23.99 32.16 3.66
N CYS A 56 24.53 33.29 3.24
CA CYS A 56 25.96 33.49 3.05
C CYS A 56 26.48 34.62 3.93
N ILE A 57 27.75 34.53 4.29
CA ILE A 57 28.52 35.62 4.87
C ILE A 57 29.63 35.98 3.88
N ALA A 58 29.58 37.20 3.39
CA ALA A 58 30.67 37.79 2.61
C ALA A 58 31.63 38.52 3.56
N TRP A 59 32.92 38.37 3.36
CA TRP A 59 33.91 39.02 4.20
C TRP A 59 35.17 39.43 3.43
N SER A 60 35.83 40.48 3.91
CA SER A 60 37.11 40.97 3.38
C SER A 60 38.10 41.13 4.52
N ALA A 61 39.36 40.87 4.25
CA ALA A 61 40.46 41.17 5.16
C ALA A 61 41.44 42.14 4.49
N VAL A 62 41.70 43.28 5.13
CA VAL A 62 42.75 44.20 4.73
C VAL A 62 43.64 44.40 5.95
N GLN A 63 44.89 43.97 5.85
CA GLN A 63 45.80 43.85 7.01
C GLN A 63 45.14 42.96 8.09
N ASP A 64 45.06 43.43 9.35
CA ASP A 64 44.44 42.70 10.46
C ASP A 64 42.94 43.04 10.66
N ILE A 65 42.34 43.85 9.79
CA ILE A 65 40.92 44.24 9.92
C ILE A 65 40.07 43.34 9.02
N ARG A 66 39.19 42.56 9.66
CA ARG A 66 38.16 41.78 8.97
C ARG A 66 36.81 42.50 9.04
N ARG A 67 36.12 42.58 7.90
CA ARG A 67 34.73 43.04 7.81
C ARG A 67 33.86 41.94 7.26
N PHE A 68 32.65 41.81 7.79
CA PHE A 68 31.69 40.77 7.45
C PHE A 68 30.34 41.39 7.11
N SER A 69 29.61 40.75 6.21
CA SER A 69 28.24 41.08 5.85
C SER A 69 27.46 39.81 5.63
N THR A 70 26.29 39.69 6.25
CA THR A 70 25.45 38.50 6.22
C THR A 70 24.23 38.73 5.35
N SER A 71 23.87 37.77 4.50
CA SER A 71 22.66 37.83 3.70
C SER A 71 21.40 37.56 4.53
N THR A 72 20.23 37.86 3.96
CA THR A 72 18.98 37.29 4.44
C THR A 72 18.97 35.77 4.24
N GLU A 73 18.19 35.06 5.07
CA GLU A 73 17.98 33.62 4.92
C GLU A 73 17.00 33.34 3.78
N VAL A 74 17.37 32.42 2.88
CA VAL A 74 16.52 31.90 1.80
C VAL A 74 16.07 30.49 2.18
N LYS A 75 14.75 30.28 2.25
CA LYS A 75 14.17 28.96 2.52
C LYS A 75 14.02 28.17 1.22
N VAL A 76 14.76 27.08 1.09
CA VAL A 76 14.65 26.13 -0.02
C VAL A 76 13.69 25.02 0.38
N SER A 77 12.64 24.84 -0.42
CA SER A 77 11.68 23.73 -0.31
C SER A 77 11.84 22.78 -1.50
N VAL A 78 11.98 21.49 -1.21
CA VAL A 78 12.10 20.42 -2.21
C VAL A 78 10.81 19.59 -2.21
N LYS A 79 10.12 19.55 -3.34
CA LYS A 79 8.91 18.75 -3.60
C LYS A 79 9.29 17.46 -4.32
N VAL A 80 8.50 16.41 -4.13
CA VAL A 80 8.60 15.14 -4.86
C VAL A 80 7.49 15.09 -5.90
N TYR A 81 7.81 14.63 -7.10
CA TYR A 81 6.82 14.38 -8.14
C TYR A 81 5.81 13.32 -7.68
N ILE A 82 4.54 13.54 -7.99
CA ILE A 82 3.45 12.64 -7.62
C ILE A 82 3.47 11.39 -8.50
N SER A 83 3.13 10.24 -7.92
CA SER A 83 2.90 9.00 -8.67
C SER A 83 1.48 8.92 -9.22
N LYS A 84 1.25 8.03 -10.19
CA LYS A 84 -0.10 7.76 -10.71
C LYS A 84 -1.02 7.33 -9.55
N PRO A 85 -2.21 7.93 -9.40
CA PRO A 85 -3.09 7.62 -8.28
C PRO A 85 -3.68 6.22 -8.41
N LYS A 86 -3.95 5.61 -7.26
CA LYS A 86 -4.75 4.40 -7.12
C LYS A 86 -6.12 4.79 -6.58
N ILE A 87 -7.11 3.97 -6.92
CA ILE A 87 -8.49 4.12 -6.51
C ILE A 87 -8.94 2.81 -5.86
N SER A 88 -9.79 2.94 -4.86
CA SER A 88 -10.58 1.84 -4.35
C SER A 88 -11.83 2.35 -3.66
N PHE A 89 -12.73 1.45 -3.31
CA PHE A 89 -13.91 1.82 -2.54
C PHE A 89 -14.27 0.75 -1.51
N SER A 90 -14.98 1.17 -0.48
CA SER A 90 -15.63 0.30 0.50
C SER A 90 -17.11 0.69 0.58
N LEU A 91 -17.94 -0.21 1.12
CA LEU A 91 -19.36 0.03 1.29
C LEU A 91 -19.73 0.14 2.78
N LEU A 92 -20.58 1.10 3.09
CA LEU A 92 -21.12 1.36 4.41
C LEU A 92 -22.65 1.40 4.32
N LYS A 93 -23.32 0.80 5.31
CA LYS A 93 -24.77 0.91 5.47
C LYS A 93 -25.08 2.21 6.22
N ASP A 94 -25.94 3.05 5.65
CA ASP A 94 -26.34 4.34 6.22
C ASP A 94 -27.86 4.45 6.20
N GLY A 95 -28.49 4.17 7.36
CA GLY A 95 -29.94 4.04 7.47
C GLY A 95 -30.51 2.95 6.57
N ASP A 96 -31.45 3.33 5.71
CA ASP A 96 -32.10 2.45 4.72
C ASP A 96 -31.30 2.34 3.40
N GLY A 97 -30.18 3.06 3.27
CA GLY A 97 -29.37 3.11 2.06
C GLY A 97 -27.94 2.60 2.25
N TYR A 98 -27.17 2.63 1.16
CA TYR A 98 -25.75 2.31 1.15
C TYR A 98 -24.94 3.49 0.62
N ARG A 99 -23.75 3.69 1.20
CA ARG A 99 -22.79 4.70 0.76
C ARG A 99 -21.44 4.05 0.51
N GLY A 100 -20.88 4.34 -0.66
CA GLY A 100 -19.55 3.93 -1.05
C GLY A 100 -18.56 5.00 -0.62
N ASN A 101 -17.56 4.62 0.17
CA ASN A 101 -16.43 5.48 0.46
C ASN A 101 -15.33 5.21 -0.57
N VAL A 102 -15.23 6.07 -1.58
CA VAL A 102 -14.23 5.97 -2.64
C VAL A 102 -12.97 6.69 -2.18
N THR A 103 -11.87 5.94 -2.02
CA THR A 103 -10.58 6.46 -1.60
C THR A 103 -9.64 6.55 -2.80
N CYS A 104 -9.10 7.74 -3.03
CA CYS A 104 -8.02 8.01 -3.97
C CYS A 104 -6.72 8.19 -3.18
N TRP A 105 -5.61 7.64 -3.64
CA TRP A 105 -4.30 7.91 -3.04
C TRP A 105 -3.14 7.77 -4.00
N SER A 106 -2.03 8.43 -3.70
CA SER A 106 -0.75 8.26 -4.40
C SER A 106 0.33 7.79 -3.43
N SER A 107 1.18 6.87 -3.88
CA SER A 107 2.26 6.30 -3.05
C SER A 107 3.46 7.24 -2.85
N ARG A 108 3.63 8.23 -3.72
CA ARG A 108 4.69 9.23 -3.69
C ARG A 108 4.16 10.59 -4.13
N GLY A 109 4.74 11.66 -3.61
CA GLY A 109 4.40 13.04 -3.94
C GLY A 109 4.65 13.99 -2.76
N SER A 110 4.40 15.27 -2.96
CA SER A 110 4.41 16.27 -1.90
C SER A 110 3.11 17.07 -1.89
N PRO A 111 2.41 17.15 -0.75
CA PRO A 111 1.27 18.04 -0.58
C PRO A 111 1.63 19.53 -0.77
N PRO A 112 0.66 20.42 -1.08
CA PRO A 112 -0.75 20.10 -1.34
C PRO A 112 -0.97 19.52 -2.75
N VAL A 113 -1.95 18.62 -2.87
CA VAL A 113 -2.34 17.97 -4.14
C VAL A 113 -3.86 17.98 -4.30
N ASN A 114 -4.35 18.16 -5.53
CA ASN A 114 -5.78 18.20 -5.80
C ASN A 114 -6.24 16.86 -6.37
N PHE A 115 -7.05 16.14 -5.61
CA PHE A 115 -7.72 14.92 -6.08
C PHE A 115 -9.13 15.26 -6.54
N SER A 116 -9.56 14.67 -7.65
CA SER A 116 -10.93 14.76 -8.16
C SER A 116 -11.43 13.35 -8.47
N LEU A 117 -12.68 13.08 -8.09
CA LEU A 117 -13.35 11.82 -8.45
C LEU A 117 -14.16 12.05 -9.72
N LEU A 118 -13.89 11.24 -10.74
CA LEU A 118 -14.62 11.18 -11.99
C LEU A 118 -15.47 9.91 -11.99
N LEU A 119 -16.75 10.01 -12.33
CA LEU A 119 -17.64 8.88 -12.60
C LEU A 119 -18.15 9.01 -14.03
N ASP A 120 -17.84 8.03 -14.88
CA ASP A 120 -18.11 8.08 -16.32
C ASP A 120 -17.64 9.41 -16.95
N ASP A 121 -16.40 9.79 -16.64
CA ASP A 121 -15.73 11.04 -17.05
C ASP A 121 -16.35 12.35 -16.54
N LYS A 122 -17.39 12.28 -15.71
CA LYS A 122 -17.99 13.43 -15.04
C LYS A 122 -17.41 13.63 -13.64
N GLU A 123 -16.92 14.83 -13.34
CA GLU A 123 -16.43 15.15 -12.00
C GLU A 123 -17.57 15.19 -10.99
N LEU A 124 -17.48 14.34 -9.96
CA LEU A 124 -18.39 14.31 -8.83
C LEU A 124 -17.96 15.25 -7.69
N GLY A 125 -16.66 15.45 -7.53
CA GLY A 125 -16.11 16.33 -6.51
C GLY A 125 -14.60 16.39 -6.54
N SER A 126 -14.06 17.38 -5.82
CA SER A 126 -12.62 17.64 -5.72
C SER A 126 -12.22 18.00 -4.29
N VAL A 127 -11.07 17.50 -3.84
CA VAL A 127 -10.51 17.71 -2.51
C VAL A 127 -9.03 18.10 -2.65
N THR A 128 -8.64 19.18 -1.96
CA THR A 128 -7.23 19.57 -1.83
C THR A 128 -6.64 18.93 -0.59
N ALA A 129 -5.81 17.90 -0.77
CA ALA A 129 -5.13 17.23 0.33
C ALA A 129 -3.87 18.00 0.71
N THR A 130 -3.85 18.61 1.89
CA THR A 130 -2.76 19.50 2.36
C THR A 130 -1.73 18.80 3.24
N GLY A 131 -2.11 17.70 3.90
CA GLY A 131 -1.26 16.92 4.82
C GLY A 131 -1.13 15.44 4.47
N SER A 132 -1.82 14.98 3.43
CA SER A 132 -1.82 13.59 2.97
C SER A 132 -1.71 13.53 1.44
N LEU A 133 -1.46 12.33 0.92
CA LEU A 133 -1.55 12.03 -0.51
C LEU A 133 -2.79 11.18 -0.79
N SER A 134 -3.88 11.44 -0.08
CA SER A 134 -5.13 10.72 -0.20
C SER A 134 -6.35 11.64 -0.02
N ALA A 135 -7.45 11.26 -0.65
CA ALA A 135 -8.75 11.90 -0.51
C ALA A 135 -9.86 10.83 -0.53
N CYS A 136 -10.92 11.07 0.23
CA CYS A 136 -12.09 10.20 0.27
C CYS A 136 -13.32 10.97 -0.25
N PHE A 137 -14.18 10.25 -0.96
CA PHE A 137 -15.40 10.77 -1.56
C PHE A 137 -16.55 9.84 -1.19
N ASP A 138 -17.65 10.40 -0.72
CA ASP A 138 -18.84 9.62 -0.44
C ASP A 138 -19.76 9.60 -1.66
N VAL A 139 -20.12 8.39 -2.09
CA VAL A 139 -21.00 8.16 -3.24
C VAL A 139 -22.21 7.35 -2.77
N ALA A 140 -23.42 7.75 -3.16
CA ALA A 140 -24.60 6.94 -2.87
C ALA A 140 -24.58 5.67 -3.74
N MET A 141 -24.81 4.51 -3.13
CA MET A 141 -24.66 3.21 -3.79
C MET A 141 -25.97 2.43 -3.74
N VAL A 142 -26.21 1.64 -4.78
CA VAL A 142 -27.34 0.71 -4.86
C VAL A 142 -26.80 -0.70 -5.11
N ILE A 143 -27.18 -1.65 -4.27
CA ILE A 143 -26.75 -3.04 -4.38
C ILE A 143 -27.31 -3.67 -5.66
N GLY A 144 -26.46 -4.39 -6.40
CA GLY A 144 -26.82 -5.07 -7.65
C GLY A 144 -27.00 -4.12 -8.84
N LEU A 145 -26.65 -2.84 -8.69
CA LEU A 145 -26.66 -1.86 -9.77
C LEU A 145 -25.23 -1.45 -10.09
N ASP A 146 -24.91 -1.44 -11.37
CA ASP A 146 -23.69 -0.82 -11.89
C ASP A 146 -23.86 0.70 -11.90
N MET A 147 -23.08 1.39 -11.07
CA MET A 147 -23.11 2.85 -10.94
C MET A 147 -22.17 3.55 -11.94
N GLY A 148 -21.41 2.81 -12.75
CA GLY A 148 -20.45 3.33 -13.73
C GLY A 148 -18.99 3.19 -13.30
N ASP A 149 -18.08 3.65 -14.16
CA ASP A 149 -16.64 3.53 -13.97
C ASP A 149 -16.06 4.76 -13.25
N ALA A 150 -15.55 4.54 -12.05
CA ALA A 150 -14.89 5.57 -11.26
C ALA A 150 -13.39 5.68 -11.58
N ARG A 151 -12.89 6.91 -11.70
CA ARG A 151 -11.47 7.24 -11.86
C ARG A 151 -11.06 8.35 -10.91
N CYS A 152 -9.91 8.21 -10.28
CA CYS A 152 -9.29 9.29 -9.53
C CYS A 152 -8.38 10.08 -10.44
N ARG A 153 -8.59 11.39 -10.54
CA ARG A 153 -7.64 12.33 -11.14
C ARG A 153 -6.86 13.02 -10.03
N VAL A 154 -5.56 13.18 -10.20
CA VAL A 154 -4.72 13.99 -9.32
C VAL A 154 -3.97 15.03 -10.13
N LYS A 155 -4.12 16.30 -9.72
CA LYS A 155 -3.54 17.46 -10.40
C LYS A 155 -2.67 18.26 -9.44
N THR A 156 -1.50 18.63 -9.93
CA THR A 156 -0.52 19.51 -9.27
C THR A 156 -0.12 20.62 -10.23
N GLU A 157 0.73 21.54 -9.79
CA GLU A 157 1.29 22.59 -10.65
C GLU A 157 2.06 22.03 -11.87
N ALA A 158 2.64 20.83 -11.74
CA ALA A 158 3.54 20.26 -12.74
C ALA A 158 3.03 18.97 -13.40
N GLN A 159 2.02 18.30 -12.81
CA GLN A 159 1.59 16.96 -13.23
C GLN A 159 0.08 16.82 -13.15
N ASP A 160 -0.47 15.99 -14.04
CA ASP A 160 -1.89 15.65 -14.13
C ASP A 160 -1.98 14.17 -14.50
N PHE A 161 -2.51 13.35 -13.59
CA PHE A 161 -2.63 11.90 -13.78
C PHE A 161 -4.02 11.41 -13.44
N THR A 162 -4.42 10.32 -14.09
CA THR A 162 -5.67 9.61 -13.84
C THR A 162 -5.38 8.16 -13.49
N SER A 163 -6.15 7.58 -12.57
CA SER A 163 -6.04 6.16 -12.20
C SER A 163 -6.56 5.22 -13.29
N GLU A 164 -6.28 3.94 -13.13
CA GLU A 164 -7.09 2.90 -13.78
C GLU A 164 -8.55 2.98 -13.27
N PRO A 165 -9.54 2.58 -14.08
CA PRO A 165 -10.94 2.62 -13.67
C PRO A 165 -11.27 1.52 -12.67
N VAL A 166 -12.26 1.79 -11.82
CA VAL A 166 -12.93 0.79 -10.99
C VAL A 166 -14.43 0.94 -11.18
N THR A 167 -15.07 -0.12 -11.65
CA THR A 167 -16.52 -0.19 -11.79
C THR A 167 -17.17 -0.20 -10.40
N LEU A 168 -18.07 0.75 -10.16
CA LEU A 168 -18.78 0.90 -8.91
C LEU A 168 -20.03 0.02 -8.89
N GLU A 169 -19.82 -1.29 -8.80
CA GLU A 169 -20.90 -2.27 -8.66
C GLU A 169 -20.67 -3.12 -7.39
N VAL A 170 -21.74 -3.28 -6.61
CA VAL A 170 -21.72 -4.19 -5.45
C VAL A 170 -22.68 -5.33 -5.71
N VAL A 171 -22.14 -6.54 -5.80
CA VAL A 171 -22.92 -7.75 -6.02
C VAL A 171 -23.04 -8.52 -4.69
N PRO A 172 -24.25 -8.89 -4.24
CA PRO A 172 -24.42 -9.72 -3.06
C PRO A 172 -23.69 -11.05 -3.15
N VAL A 173 -23.04 -11.43 -2.06
CA VAL A 173 -22.41 -12.73 -1.88
C VAL A 173 -23.45 -13.83 -2.03
N GLY A 174 -23.17 -14.78 -2.91
CA GLY A 174 -24.09 -15.89 -3.15
C GLY A 174 -23.60 -16.92 -4.15
N GLY A 175 -24.49 -17.88 -4.41
CA GLY A 175 -24.21 -19.02 -5.27
C GLY A 175 -23.45 -20.12 -4.54
N VAL A 176 -22.62 -20.85 -5.28
CA VAL A 176 -21.94 -22.04 -4.77
C VAL A 176 -20.66 -21.64 -4.05
N VAL A 177 -20.48 -22.19 -2.85
CA VAL A 177 -19.23 -22.09 -2.08
C VAL A 177 -18.49 -23.41 -2.21
N LYS A 178 -17.25 -23.36 -2.68
CA LYS A 178 -16.37 -24.52 -2.83
C LYS A 178 -15.21 -24.40 -1.86
N LEU A 179 -14.96 -25.48 -1.14
CA LEU A 179 -13.78 -25.64 -0.29
C LEU A 179 -12.76 -26.48 -1.07
N GLU A 180 -11.59 -25.91 -1.31
CA GLU A 180 -10.45 -26.59 -1.91
C GLU A 180 -9.38 -26.83 -0.84
N VAL A 181 -8.75 -28.00 -0.87
CA VAL A 181 -7.75 -28.41 0.13
C VAL A 181 -6.49 -28.86 -0.58
N ASP A 182 -5.41 -28.13 -0.34
CA ASP A 182 -4.08 -28.43 -0.84
C ASP A 182 -3.18 -28.91 0.31
N TYR A 183 -2.52 -30.04 0.12
CA TYR A 183 -1.51 -30.54 1.04
C TYR A 183 -0.13 -30.09 0.58
N LEU A 184 0.57 -29.36 1.43
CA LEU A 184 1.91 -28.85 1.19
C LEU A 184 2.92 -29.75 1.89
N TYR A 185 3.90 -30.25 1.14
CA TYR A 185 4.93 -31.15 1.62
C TYR A 185 6.30 -30.48 1.63
N THR A 186 7.17 -30.89 2.55
CA THR A 186 8.59 -30.49 2.55
C THR A 186 9.37 -31.23 1.46
N ALA A 187 10.61 -30.83 1.22
CA ALA A 187 11.53 -31.57 0.33
C ALA A 187 11.79 -33.02 0.78
N GLY A 188 11.55 -33.32 2.06
CA GLY A 188 11.64 -34.67 2.64
C GLY A 188 10.39 -35.53 2.43
N ALA A 189 9.37 -35.02 1.72
CA ALA A 189 8.03 -35.61 1.59
C ALA A 189 7.24 -35.69 2.91
N ASP A 190 7.63 -34.92 3.93
CA ASP A 190 6.83 -34.77 5.15
C ASP A 190 5.73 -33.74 4.94
N LEU A 191 4.52 -34.00 5.45
CA LEU A 191 3.43 -33.04 5.38
C LEU A 191 3.77 -31.80 6.22
N ALA A 192 3.88 -30.65 5.55
CA ALA A 192 4.29 -29.38 6.15
C ALA A 192 3.11 -28.50 6.55
N ALA A 193 2.08 -28.43 5.71
CA ALA A 193 0.88 -27.63 5.96
C ALA A 193 -0.31 -28.10 5.09
N ALA A 194 -1.53 -27.90 5.58
CA ALA A 194 -2.74 -28.06 4.78
C ALA A 194 -3.33 -26.67 4.56
N ARG A 195 -3.38 -26.26 3.29
CA ARG A 195 -3.93 -24.98 2.84
C ARG A 195 -5.35 -25.21 2.34
N MET A 196 -6.30 -24.62 3.03
CA MET A 196 -7.71 -24.65 2.64
C MET A 196 -8.11 -23.31 2.07
N SER A 197 -8.69 -23.32 0.88
CA SER A 197 -9.09 -22.11 0.15
C SER A 197 -10.61 -22.11 -0.04
N CYS A 198 -11.25 -21.02 0.38
CA CYS A 198 -12.68 -20.83 0.21
C CYS A 198 -12.97 -20.04 -1.08
N HIS A 199 -13.72 -20.63 -1.99
CA HIS A 199 -14.09 -20.03 -3.28
C HIS A 199 -15.59 -19.80 -3.35
N ILE A 200 -15.99 -18.55 -3.59
CA ILE A 200 -17.38 -18.16 -3.83
C ILE A 200 -17.59 -17.86 -5.31
N SER A 201 -18.74 -18.23 -5.86
CA SER A 201 -19.06 -17.97 -7.26
C SER A 201 -19.43 -16.52 -7.57
N ARG A 202 -19.90 -15.77 -6.55
CA ARG A 202 -20.39 -14.40 -6.71
C ARG A 202 -20.30 -13.64 -5.39
N GLY A 203 -19.94 -12.36 -5.46
CA GLY A 203 -19.98 -11.43 -4.32
C GLY A 203 -18.92 -10.34 -4.40
N THR A 204 -19.26 -9.16 -3.90
CA THR A 204 -18.35 -8.04 -3.67
C THR A 204 -18.20 -7.85 -2.16
N PHE A 205 -16.97 -7.72 -1.66
CA PHE A 205 -16.64 -7.61 -0.23
C PHE A 205 -17.16 -8.77 0.65
N PRO A 206 -16.78 -10.03 0.35
CA PRO A 206 -17.16 -11.17 1.17
C PRO A 206 -16.48 -11.19 2.53
N LEU A 207 -17.27 -11.41 3.57
CA LEU A 207 -16.79 -11.79 4.90
C LEU A 207 -16.81 -13.32 5.02
N PHE A 208 -15.64 -13.94 5.19
CA PHE A 208 -15.54 -15.39 5.41
C PHE A 208 -15.47 -15.77 6.88
N SER A 209 -15.96 -16.97 7.18
CA SER A 209 -15.86 -17.64 8.48
C SER A 209 -15.65 -19.13 8.27
N TRP A 210 -14.79 -19.72 9.09
CA TRP A 210 -14.44 -21.14 9.03
C TRP A 210 -15.15 -21.92 10.12
N LEU A 211 -15.51 -23.16 9.81
CA LEU A 211 -16.14 -24.10 10.72
C LEU A 211 -15.32 -25.39 10.76
N PHE A 212 -15.10 -25.92 11.95
CA PHE A 212 -14.54 -27.23 12.20
C PHE A 212 -15.53 -28.03 13.05
N ASN A 213 -16.00 -29.17 12.54
CA ASN A 213 -17.04 -29.99 13.18
C ASN A 213 -18.24 -29.16 13.66
N ASN A 214 -18.70 -28.22 12.81
CA ASN A 214 -19.77 -27.25 13.07
C ASN A 214 -19.48 -26.16 14.12
N SER A 215 -18.27 -26.09 14.67
CA SER A 215 -17.82 -25.01 15.56
C SER A 215 -17.04 -23.94 14.80
N VAL A 216 -17.26 -22.67 15.12
CA VAL A 216 -16.57 -21.55 14.45
C VAL A 216 -15.10 -21.50 14.85
N LEU A 217 -14.22 -21.32 13.86
CA LEU A 217 -12.79 -21.07 14.05
C LEU A 217 -12.46 -19.57 13.95
N PRO A 218 -11.42 -19.08 14.66
CA PRO A 218 -10.59 -19.81 15.61
C PRO A 218 -11.33 -20.09 16.94
N SER A 219 -11.02 -21.24 17.55
CA SER A 219 -11.39 -21.57 18.94
C SER A 219 -10.12 -21.45 19.80
N GLU A 220 -10.25 -21.13 21.10
CA GLU A 220 -9.12 -21.08 22.06
C GLU A 220 -8.25 -22.35 22.03
N ASP A 221 -8.85 -23.50 21.67
CA ASP A 221 -8.19 -24.80 21.63
C ASP A 221 -7.45 -25.12 20.31
N HIS A 222 -7.63 -24.33 19.24
CA HIS A 222 -7.01 -24.61 17.94
C HIS A 222 -6.02 -23.52 17.54
N HIS A 223 -4.74 -23.89 17.40
CA HIS A 223 -3.72 -23.04 16.80
C HIS A 223 -3.88 -23.01 15.28
N VAL A 224 -4.55 -21.98 14.78
CA VAL A 224 -4.82 -21.79 13.36
C VAL A 224 -4.14 -20.50 12.88
N GLU A 225 -3.40 -20.58 11.79
CA GLU A 225 -2.84 -19.40 11.12
C GLU A 225 -3.70 -19.02 9.91
N PHE A 226 -4.16 -17.76 9.91
CA PHE A 226 -4.84 -17.15 8.78
C PHE A 226 -3.82 -16.37 7.96
N VAL A 227 -3.72 -16.65 6.66
CA VAL A 227 -2.80 -15.91 5.79
C VAL A 227 -3.50 -14.71 5.19
N LEU A 228 -2.99 -13.54 5.53
CA LEU A 228 -3.29 -12.28 4.85
C LEU A 228 -2.73 -12.36 3.42
N SER A 229 -3.63 -12.46 2.44
CA SER A 229 -3.25 -12.27 1.05
C SER A 229 -3.09 -10.77 0.79
N GLN A 230 -1.87 -10.25 0.99
CA GLN A 230 -1.41 -8.90 0.63
C GLN A 230 -2.15 -7.67 1.23
N PRO A 231 -1.44 -6.54 1.45
CA PRO A 231 -2.07 -5.30 1.91
C PRO A 231 -2.86 -4.67 0.76
N GLY A 232 -4.19 -4.82 0.76
CA GLY A 232 -5.03 -4.14 -0.23
C GLY A 232 -6.48 -4.59 -0.27
N PHE A 233 -6.75 -5.83 -0.69
CA PHE A 233 -8.11 -6.21 -1.13
C PHE A 233 -8.44 -7.70 -0.98
N SER A 234 -7.86 -8.40 0.01
CA SER A 234 -8.33 -9.72 0.42
C SER A 234 -8.40 -9.79 1.93
N ASP A 235 -9.63 -9.88 2.44
CA ASP A 235 -9.93 -10.05 3.86
C ASP A 235 -9.20 -11.30 4.40
N PRO A 236 -8.76 -11.31 5.67
CA PRO A 236 -7.89 -12.34 6.27
C PRO A 236 -8.40 -13.79 6.23
N SER A 237 -9.61 -14.04 5.74
CA SER A 237 -10.39 -15.22 6.02
C SER A 237 -10.70 -16.10 4.80
N GLN A 238 -10.20 -15.76 3.60
CA GLN A 238 -10.41 -16.62 2.42
C GLN A 238 -9.57 -17.91 2.47
N THR A 239 -8.39 -17.88 3.10
CA THR A 239 -7.47 -19.01 3.19
C THR A 239 -7.17 -19.37 4.64
N LEU A 240 -7.27 -20.65 4.96
CA LEU A 240 -6.97 -21.24 6.26
C LEU A 240 -5.76 -22.16 6.12
N ILE A 241 -4.70 -21.93 6.90
CA ILE A 241 -3.52 -22.81 6.89
C ILE A 241 -3.38 -23.52 8.24
N LEU A 242 -3.36 -24.84 8.18
CA LEU A 242 -3.03 -25.69 9.31
C LEU A 242 -1.56 -26.11 9.19
N THR A 243 -0.76 -25.72 10.17
CA THR A 243 0.67 -26.06 10.26
C THR A 243 0.97 -27.09 11.34
N LYS A 244 0.06 -27.26 12.31
CA LYS A 244 0.13 -28.31 13.32
C LYS A 244 -0.87 -29.40 12.98
N PHE A 245 -0.37 -30.63 12.96
CA PHE A 245 -1.11 -31.81 12.58
C PHE A 245 -1.24 -32.74 13.77
N SER A 246 -2.37 -32.68 14.46
CA SER A 246 -2.73 -33.67 15.47
C SER A 246 -3.95 -34.46 15.02
N GLN A 247 -4.13 -35.66 15.60
CA GLN A 247 -5.35 -36.44 15.37
C GLN A 247 -6.62 -35.66 15.76
N LYS A 248 -6.51 -34.66 16.65
CA LYS A 248 -7.64 -33.80 17.08
C LYS A 248 -8.05 -32.78 16.02
N ASP A 249 -7.18 -32.49 15.06
CA ASP A 249 -7.46 -31.58 13.95
C ASP A 249 -8.03 -32.34 12.74
N SER A 250 -8.14 -33.67 12.80
CA SER A 250 -8.87 -34.43 11.80
C SER A 250 -10.37 -34.26 11.99
N GLY A 251 -11.07 -33.84 10.94
CA GLY A 251 -12.51 -33.63 11.02
C GLY A 251 -13.11 -32.98 9.79
N TYR A 252 -14.35 -32.53 9.93
CA TYR A 252 -15.08 -31.88 8.86
C TYR A 252 -14.83 -30.38 8.89
N TYR A 253 -14.21 -29.87 7.83
CA TYR A 253 -14.02 -28.45 7.61
C TYR A 253 -15.08 -27.92 6.66
N GLN A 254 -15.56 -26.72 6.95
CA GLN A 254 -16.44 -25.95 6.08
C GLN A 254 -16.00 -24.50 6.10
N CYS A 255 -16.21 -23.83 4.97
CA CYS A 255 -16.13 -22.38 4.93
C CYS A 255 -17.51 -21.81 4.59
N ARG A 256 -17.79 -20.65 5.15
CA ARG A 256 -19.00 -19.88 4.83
C ARG A 256 -18.64 -18.44 4.56
N ALA A 257 -19.43 -17.79 3.72
CA ALA A 257 -19.27 -16.39 3.36
C ALA A 257 -20.61 -15.66 3.44
N ARG A 258 -20.55 -14.35 3.70
CA ARG A 258 -21.70 -13.43 3.59
C ARG A 258 -21.22 -12.03 3.22
N ASP A 259 -22.15 -11.13 2.98
CA ASP A 259 -21.84 -9.72 2.77
C ASP A 259 -21.23 -9.09 4.02
N SER A 260 -20.07 -8.46 3.90
CA SER A 260 -19.41 -7.76 5.02
C SER A 260 -20.18 -6.51 5.48
N TYR A 261 -20.95 -5.90 4.58
CA TYR A 261 -21.77 -4.72 4.81
C TYR A 261 -23.19 -5.04 5.36
N ASP A 262 -23.57 -6.31 5.45
CA ASP A 262 -24.85 -6.74 6.02
C ASP A 262 -24.66 -7.81 7.11
N PRO A 263 -24.56 -7.40 8.39
CA PRO A 263 -24.37 -8.32 9.51
C PRO A 263 -25.58 -9.25 9.75
N SER A 264 -26.77 -8.85 9.28
CA SER A 264 -28.00 -9.66 9.34
C SER A 264 -28.15 -10.63 8.16
N GLY A 265 -27.27 -10.52 7.16
CA GLY A 265 -27.31 -11.35 5.96
C GLY A 265 -27.10 -12.83 6.24
N SER A 266 -27.71 -13.67 5.40
CA SER A 266 -27.56 -15.12 5.45
C SER A 266 -26.17 -15.56 5.00
N TRP A 267 -25.61 -16.54 5.68
CA TRP A 267 -24.39 -17.21 5.24
C TRP A 267 -24.66 -18.19 4.10
N VAL A 268 -23.84 -18.13 3.05
CA VAL A 268 -23.69 -19.26 2.11
C VAL A 268 -22.53 -20.12 2.56
N GLN A 269 -22.65 -21.44 2.43
CA GLN A 269 -21.71 -22.39 3.04
C GLN A 269 -21.30 -23.49 2.07
N SER A 270 -20.06 -23.95 2.19
CA SER A 270 -19.55 -25.09 1.45
C SER A 270 -20.13 -26.42 1.96
N ALA A 271 -20.03 -27.47 1.16
CA ALA A 271 -20.16 -28.83 1.67
C ALA A 271 -19.12 -29.10 2.77
N ALA A 272 -19.44 -30.00 3.70
CA ALA A 272 -18.48 -30.50 4.68
C ALA A 272 -17.43 -31.35 3.99
N MET A 273 -16.16 -30.96 4.12
CA MET A 273 -15.03 -31.73 3.59
C MET A 273 -14.29 -32.38 4.74
N LEU A 274 -14.16 -33.70 4.67
CA LEU A 274 -13.40 -34.47 5.64
C LEU A 274 -11.92 -34.31 5.35
N VAL A 275 -11.21 -33.65 6.26
CA VAL A 275 -9.75 -33.53 6.21
C VAL A 275 -9.18 -34.53 7.20
N HIS A 276 -8.58 -35.58 6.65
CA HIS A 276 -7.87 -36.58 7.44
C HIS A 276 -6.41 -36.19 7.61
N ILE A 277 -6.00 -36.02 8.87
CA ILE A 277 -4.62 -35.87 9.28
C ILE A 277 -4.22 -37.21 9.90
N THR A 278 -3.83 -38.15 9.05
CA THR A 278 -3.35 -39.47 9.49
C THR A 278 -1.83 -39.48 9.56
N ASP A 279 -1.27 -40.22 10.52
CA ASP A 279 0.16 -40.57 10.53
C ASP A 279 0.60 -41.21 9.21
N GLN A 280 -0.29 -41.89 8.48
CA GLN A 280 0.03 -42.51 7.18
C GLN A 280 0.38 -41.51 6.05
N ILE A 281 -0.04 -40.24 6.14
CA ILE A 281 0.38 -39.20 5.17
C ILE A 281 1.85 -38.80 5.41
N LEU A 282 2.37 -38.96 6.63
CA LEU A 282 3.81 -38.85 6.94
C LEU A 282 4.62 -40.07 6.45
N TYR A 283 3.96 -41.15 6.04
CA TYR A 283 4.61 -42.38 5.59
C TYR A 283 4.41 -42.70 4.10
N LEU A 284 3.69 -41.88 3.35
CA LEU A 284 3.64 -41.97 1.88
C LEU A 284 4.94 -41.42 1.28
N LYS A 285 6.06 -42.07 1.60
CA LYS A 285 7.30 -41.90 0.84
C LYS A 285 7.01 -42.28 -0.61
N PRO A 286 7.29 -41.42 -1.61
CA PRO A 286 7.37 -41.89 -2.97
C PRO A 286 8.46 -42.97 -3.01
N GLN A 287 8.08 -44.21 -3.30
CA GLN A 287 9.04 -45.27 -3.52
C GLN A 287 9.90 -44.87 -4.72
N GLY A 288 11.16 -44.54 -4.45
CA GLY A 288 12.16 -44.34 -5.48
C GLY A 288 12.24 -45.58 -6.36
N ALA A 289 12.32 -45.35 -7.67
CA ALA A 289 12.51 -46.39 -8.66
C ALA A 289 13.70 -47.30 -8.26
N PRO A 290 13.58 -48.63 -8.42
CA PRO A 290 14.67 -49.53 -8.12
C PRO A 290 15.87 -49.24 -9.04
N PRO A 291 17.11 -49.34 -8.54
CA PRO A 291 18.29 -49.07 -9.33
C PRO A 291 18.36 -50.05 -10.50
N THR A 292 18.49 -49.51 -11.70
CA THR A 292 18.77 -50.25 -12.93
C THR A 292 20.12 -50.94 -12.77
N GLU A 293 20.11 -52.27 -12.68
CA GLU A 293 21.32 -53.07 -12.80
C GLU A 293 21.88 -52.91 -14.22
N THR A 294 23.09 -52.36 -14.33
CA THR A 294 23.92 -52.45 -15.52
C THR A 294 24.62 -53.81 -15.55
N PRO A 295 24.53 -54.59 -16.64
CA PRO A 295 25.22 -55.86 -16.76
C PRO A 295 26.66 -55.67 -17.23
N GLU A 296 27.58 -56.41 -16.60
CA GLU A 296 28.86 -56.84 -17.18
C GLU A 296 29.07 -58.33 -16.90
#